data_AF-A0A6L9ZYA5-F1
#
_entry.id   AF-A0A6L9ZYA5-F1
#
_cell.length_a   1.000
_cell.length_b   1.000
_cell.length_c   1.000
_cell.angle_alpha   90.00
_cell.angle_beta   90.00
_cell.angle_gamma   90.00
#
_symmetry.space_group_name_H-M   'P 1'
#
loop_
_entity.id
_entity.type
_entity.pdbx_description
1 polymer ?
#
loop_
_entity_poly.entity_id
_entity_poly.type
_entity_poly.pdbx_seq_one_letter_code
_entity_poly.pdbx_strand_id
1 'polypeptide(L)' 'MVEIADNGPGISEKVHSRVFYQGFTTKGVGKGTELGMAISQQIISYPVE' A
#
# COMPACT_ATOMS: atom_id res chain seq x y z
N MET A 1 4.23 16.77 -7.40
CA MET A 1 3.29 16.03 -6.53
C MET A 1 2.40 15.19 -7.43
N VAL A 2 2.27 13.90 -7.16
CA VAL A 2 1.42 12.98 -7.92
C VAL A 2 0.39 12.41 -6.96
N GLU A 3 -0.88 12.50 -7.31
CA GLU A 3 -1.99 11.99 -6.50
C GLU A 3 -2.79 10.99 -7.33
N ILE A 4 -3.23 9.90 -6.68
CA ILE A 4 -4.04 8.84 -7.27
C ILE A 4 -5.28 8.69 -6.41
N ALA A 5 -6.45 8.75 -7.03
CA ALA A 5 -7.74 8.59 -6.36
C ALA A 5 -8.58 7.52 -7.06
N ASP A 6 -9.40 6.83 -6.28
CA ASP A 6 -10.42 5.90 -6.75
C ASP A 6 -11.76 6.21 -6.04
N ASN A 7 -12.84 5.65 -6.55
CA ASN A 7 -14.20 5.78 -6.00
C ASN A 7 -14.66 4.50 -5.27
N GLY A 8 -13.72 3.68 -4.81
CA GLY A 8 -13.98 2.46 -4.07
C GLY A 8 -14.42 2.72 -2.63
N PRO A 9 -14.59 1.64 -1.84
CA PRO A 9 -15.06 1.74 -0.44
C PRO A 9 -14.03 2.37 0.52
N GLY A 10 -12.84 2.73 0.04
CA GLY A 10 -11.75 3.24 0.85
C GLY A 10 -11.07 2.18 1.71
N ILE A 11 -10.20 2.64 2.60
CA ILE A 11 -9.43 1.82 3.54
C ILE A 11 -10.03 2.00 4.94
N SER A 12 -10.30 0.90 5.63
CA SER A 12 -10.77 0.96 7.03
C SER A 12 -9.69 1.56 7.93
N GLU A 13 -10.05 2.47 8.84
CA GLU A 13 -9.12 3.08 9.82
C GLU A 13 -8.31 2.03 10.60
N LYS A 14 -8.89 0.86 10.89
CA LYS A 14 -8.24 -0.26 11.59
C LYS A 14 -7.00 -0.81 10.87
N VAL A 15 -6.85 -0.53 9.58
CA VAL A 15 -5.75 -1.05 8.75
C VAL A 15 -4.87 0.03 8.15
N HIS A 16 -5.18 1.33 8.37
CA HIS A 16 -4.42 2.47 7.84
C HIS A 16 -2.93 2.42 8.20
N SER A 17 -2.57 2.03 9.43
CA SER A 17 -1.16 1.96 9.85
C SER A 17 -0.41 0.76 9.27
N ARG A 18 -1.13 -0.23 8.71
CA ARG A 18 -0.57 -1.50 8.24
C ARG A 18 -0.44 -1.59 6.73
N VAL A 19 -1.06 -0.69 5.96
CA VAL A 19 -1.07 -0.81 4.49
C VAL A 19 0.31 -0.82 3.86
N PHE A 20 1.30 -0.19 4.50
CA PHE A 20 2.69 -0.17 4.04
C PHE A 20 3.58 -1.24 4.68
N TYR A 21 3.04 -2.08 5.56
CA TYR A 21 3.77 -3.19 6.16
C TYR A 21 3.98 -4.29 5.11
N GLN A 22 5.22 -4.79 4.99
CA GLN A 22 5.55 -5.86 4.07
C GLN A 22 4.79 -7.16 4.45
N GLY A 23 4.06 -7.75 3.51
CA GLY A 23 3.24 -8.94 3.76
C GLY A 23 1.85 -8.65 4.30
N PHE A 24 1.44 -7.38 4.42
CA PHE A 24 0.06 -7.05 4.78
C PHE A 24 -0.86 -7.06 3.55
N THR A 25 -2.04 -7.69 3.67
CA THR A 25 -3.10 -7.63 2.67
C THR A 25 -4.48 -7.84 3.30
N THR A 26 -5.50 -7.23 2.70
CA THR A 26 -6.92 -7.54 2.96
C THR A 26 -7.49 -8.52 1.93
N LYS A 27 -6.72 -8.84 0.89
CA LYS A 27 -7.12 -9.80 -0.15
C LYS A 27 -7.00 -11.23 0.39
N GLY A 28 -7.84 -12.13 -0.09
CA GLY A 28 -7.77 -13.54 0.26
C GLY A 28 -6.51 -14.25 -0.27
N VAL A 29 -6.28 -15.47 0.20
CA VAL A 29 -5.12 -16.30 -0.18
C VAL A 29 -5.02 -16.44 -1.70
N GLY A 30 -3.81 -16.24 -2.23
CA GLY A 30 -3.51 -16.36 -3.66
C GLY A 30 -4.05 -15.22 -4.54
N LYS A 31 -4.56 -14.12 -3.95
CA LYS A 31 -5.11 -12.96 -4.70
C LYS A 31 -4.15 -11.77 -4.79
N GLY A 32 -2.89 -11.92 -4.37
CA GLY A 32 -1.87 -10.88 -4.45
C GLY A 32 -0.51 -11.34 -3.97
N THR A 33 0.49 -10.46 -4.16
CA THR A 33 1.87 -10.69 -3.72
C THR A 33 2.19 -10.06 -2.38
N GLU A 34 1.33 -9.16 -1.88
CA GLU A 34 1.51 -8.46 -0.59
C GLU A 34 2.73 -7.50 -0.55
N LEU A 35 3.26 -7.13 -1.72
CA LEU A 35 4.47 -6.30 -1.84
C LEU A 35 4.22 -4.87 -2.35
N GLY A 36 3.10 -4.62 -3.05
CA GLY A 36 2.91 -3.37 -3.82
C GLY A 36 3.09 -2.11 -2.98
N MET A 37 2.33 -1.97 -1.89
CA MET A 37 2.39 -0.79 -1.02
C MET A 37 3.75 -0.64 -0.33
N ALA A 38 4.34 -1.73 0.14
CA ALA A 38 5.65 -1.70 0.79
C ALA A 38 6.76 -1.22 -0.17
N ILE A 39 6.75 -1.71 -1.41
CA ILE A 39 7.67 -1.25 -2.46
C ILE A 39 7.43 0.23 -2.78
N SER A 40 6.17 0.65 -2.93
CA SER A 40 5.86 2.07 -3.17
C SER A 40 6.43 2.98 -2.07
N GLN A 41 6.29 2.60 -0.79
CA GLN A 41 6.86 3.36 0.32
C GLN A 41 8.40 3.43 0.22
N GLN A 42 9.05 2.32 -0.14
CA GLN A 42 10.51 2.29 -0.32
C GLN A 42 10.97 3.20 -1.46
N ILE A 43 10.28 3.18 -2.61
CA ILE A 43 10.59 4.04 -3.76
C ILE A 43 10.49 5.51 -3.39
N ILE A 44 9.42 5.94 -2.72
CA ILE A 44 9.25 7.35 -2.36
C ILE A 44 10.22 7.82 -1.27
N SER A 45 10.74 6.88 -0.46
CA SER A 45 11.70 7.18 0.59
C SER A 45 13.13 7.22 0.06
N TYR A 46 13.35 6.85 -1.21
CA TYR A 46 14.67 6.88 -1.82
C TYR A 46 15.10 8.33 -2.03
N PRO A 47 16.29 8.73 -1.56
CA PRO A 47 16.79 10.08 -1.79
C PRO A 47 17.03 10.30 -3.28
N VAL A 48 16.64 11.48 -3.75
CA VAL A 48 17.00 11.97 -5.08
C VAL A 48 18.23 12.85 -4.90
N GLU A 49 19.35 12.48 -5.52
CA GLU A 49 20.51 13.37 -5.65
C GLU A 49 20.25 14.49 -6.67
#